data_AF-A0A3N5PSC3-F1
#
_entry.id   AF-A0A3N5PSC3-F1
#
_cell.length_a   1.000
_cell.length_b   1.000
_cell.length_c   1.000
_cell.angle_alpha   90.00
_cell.angle_beta   90.00
_cell.angle_gamma   90.00
#
_symmetry.space_group_name_H-M   'P 1'
#
loop_
_entity.id
_entity.type
_entity.pdbx_description
1 polymer ?
#
loop_
_entity_poly.entity_id
_entity_poly.type
_entity_poly.pdbx_seq_one_letter_code
_entity_poly.pdbx_strand_id
1 'polypeptide(L)'
;NGFTVEDMEAYYDEINHIDYVHALSKTPIIKAQHPDFEISKMGIHSQRGVSCADCHMPYMSEGSVKFTDHHIQSPLNNISRSCQVCHRESEVALTKNVYDRQDANIQLAHIATNTLVKAHIEAKTAWDNGATDEQMQPILKLIRAAQWRWDFATAGHGSSFHAPLEIARVLAHSIEKGEKARVELANLLTRLGVKLPVQIPDLSTKEKAQKYIGLDMEKFKQEKKEFLLNVVPEWDKKADERQKKRTIDE
;
A
#
# COMPACT_ATOMS: atom_id res chain seq x y z
N ASN A 1 -0.34 -21.36 5.05
CA ASN A 1 -0.02 -20.04 4.48
C ASN A 1 -1.28 -19.49 3.79
N GLY A 2 -2.27 -19.07 4.60
CA GLY A 2 -3.54 -18.46 4.16
C GLY A 2 -3.40 -16.99 3.70
N PHE A 3 -4.50 -16.21 3.78
CA PHE A 3 -4.56 -14.83 3.29
C PHE A 3 -4.18 -13.75 4.32
N THR A 4 -3.82 -14.13 5.55
CA THR A 4 -3.42 -13.15 6.56
C THR A 4 -2.07 -12.51 6.23
N VAL A 5 -1.84 -11.30 6.73
CA VAL A 5 -0.54 -10.63 6.56
C VAL A 5 0.61 -11.46 7.16
N GLU A 6 0.35 -12.18 8.25
CA GLU A 6 1.31 -13.08 8.89
C GLU A 6 1.54 -14.37 8.07
N ASP A 7 0.50 -14.96 7.48
CA ASP A 7 0.63 -16.13 6.61
C ASP A 7 1.47 -15.84 5.36
N MET A 8 1.21 -14.70 4.72
CA MET A 8 1.95 -14.26 3.54
C MET A 8 3.39 -13.87 3.89
N GLU A 9 3.61 -13.23 5.03
CA GLU A 9 4.96 -12.96 5.53
C GLU A 9 5.75 -14.26 5.71
N ALA A 10 5.15 -15.25 6.38
CA ALA A 10 5.76 -16.55 6.60
C ALA A 10 6.10 -17.26 5.28
N TYR A 11 5.20 -17.19 4.29
CA TYR A 11 5.45 -17.72 2.95
C TYR A 11 6.65 -17.04 2.27
N TYR A 12 6.71 -15.71 2.27
CA TYR A 12 7.81 -14.99 1.63
C TYR A 12 9.15 -15.18 2.34
N ASP A 13 9.13 -15.30 3.67
CA ASP A 13 10.34 -15.59 4.45
C ASP A 13 10.82 -17.03 4.25
N GLU A 14 9.91 -18.01 4.12
CA GLU A 14 10.24 -19.42 3.82
C GLU A 14 11.03 -19.55 2.52
N ILE A 15 10.63 -18.81 1.48
CA ILE A 15 11.28 -18.83 0.16
C ILE A 15 12.38 -17.76 0.00
N ASN A 16 12.69 -16.99 1.05
CA ASN A 16 13.62 -15.86 1.02
C ASN A 16 13.34 -14.86 -0.11
N HIS A 17 12.06 -14.55 -0.36
CA HIS A 17 11.64 -13.64 -1.44
C HIS A 17 12.05 -12.20 -1.15
N ILE A 18 12.50 -11.50 -2.19
CA ILE A 18 12.89 -10.09 -2.12
C ILE A 18 12.43 -9.40 -3.40
N ASP A 19 11.56 -8.40 -3.27
CA ASP A 19 11.17 -7.57 -4.41
C ASP A 19 12.27 -6.55 -4.75
N TYR A 20 12.85 -5.93 -3.73
CA TYR A 20 14.00 -5.05 -3.88
C TYR A 20 14.78 -4.90 -2.57
N VAL A 21 16.03 -4.45 -2.68
CA VAL A 21 16.85 -4.05 -1.53
C VAL A 21 16.70 -2.54 -1.34
N HIS A 22 16.26 -2.12 -0.14
CA HIS A 22 16.01 -0.72 0.15
C HIS A 22 17.31 0.10 0.10
N ALA A 23 17.36 1.16 -0.72
CA ALA A 23 18.58 1.91 -1.00
C ALA A 23 19.26 2.53 0.24
N LEU A 24 18.50 3.01 1.23
CA LEU A 24 19.05 3.58 2.46
C LEU A 24 19.49 2.52 3.48
N SER A 25 18.53 1.71 3.93
CA SER A 25 18.76 0.74 5.02
C SER A 25 19.40 -0.57 4.60
N LYS A 26 19.48 -0.85 3.29
CA LYS A 26 19.86 -2.16 2.72
C LYS A 26 18.95 -3.33 3.13
N THR A 27 17.77 -3.03 3.66
CA THR A 27 16.78 -4.06 4.03
C THR A 27 16.27 -4.80 2.79
N PRO A 28 16.20 -6.14 2.79
CA PRO A 28 15.48 -6.88 1.76
C PRO A 28 13.96 -6.72 1.95
N ILE A 29 13.28 -6.02 1.03
CA ILE A 29 11.86 -5.64 1.16
C ILE A 29 10.94 -6.57 0.35
N ILE A 30 9.75 -6.80 0.89
CA ILE A 30 8.58 -7.31 0.17
C ILE A 30 7.66 -6.11 -0.12
N LYS A 31 7.13 -6.01 -1.33
CA LYS A 31 6.12 -5.02 -1.72
C LYS A 31 4.75 -5.69 -1.71
N ALA A 32 3.77 -5.08 -1.02
CA ALA A 32 2.36 -5.45 -1.15
C ALA A 32 1.72 -4.70 -2.32
N GLN A 33 0.81 -5.32 -3.06
CA GLN A 33 0.06 -4.67 -4.13
C GLN A 33 -1.42 -4.98 -3.95
N HIS A 34 -2.21 -3.93 -3.68
CA HIS A 34 -3.66 -3.93 -3.64
C HIS A 34 -4.29 -5.28 -3.19
N PRO A 35 -4.05 -5.74 -1.94
CA PRO A 35 -4.60 -7.00 -1.42
C PRO A 35 -6.09 -6.86 -1.05
N ASP A 36 -6.88 -6.29 -1.98
CA ASP A 36 -8.27 -5.91 -1.76
C ASP A 36 -9.14 -7.13 -1.45
N PHE A 37 -8.92 -8.24 -2.17
CA PHE A 37 -9.69 -9.46 -1.98
C PHE A 37 -9.40 -10.07 -0.60
N GLU A 38 -8.13 -10.25 -0.27
CA GLU A 38 -7.67 -10.85 0.98
C GLU A 38 -8.14 -10.06 2.19
N ILE A 39 -7.96 -8.74 2.16
CA ILE A 39 -8.42 -7.85 3.23
C ILE A 39 -9.94 -7.87 3.32
N SER A 40 -10.67 -7.83 2.20
CA SER A 40 -12.13 -7.85 2.23
C SER A 40 -12.68 -9.09 2.93
N LYS A 41 -12.03 -10.25 2.80
CA LYS A 41 -12.41 -11.50 3.49
C LYS A 41 -12.30 -11.39 5.02
N MET A 42 -11.46 -10.51 5.52
CA MET A 42 -11.29 -10.26 6.96
C MET A 42 -12.33 -9.26 7.49
N GLY A 43 -13.10 -8.63 6.61
CA GLY A 43 -14.12 -7.63 6.90
C GLY A 43 -15.48 -8.19 7.23
N ILE A 44 -16.26 -7.45 8.03
CA ILE A 44 -17.61 -7.88 8.43
C ILE A 44 -18.54 -8.06 7.22
N HIS A 45 -18.42 -7.24 6.17
CA HIS A 45 -19.24 -7.36 4.97
C HIS A 45 -19.06 -8.73 4.30
N SER A 46 -17.81 -9.13 4.00
CA SER A 46 -17.57 -10.45 3.40
C SER A 46 -17.90 -11.59 4.37
N GLN A 47 -17.69 -11.42 5.69
CA GLN A 47 -18.09 -12.42 6.69
C GLN A 47 -19.61 -12.64 6.72
N ARG A 48 -20.41 -11.66 6.28
CA ARG A 48 -21.86 -11.75 6.11
C ARG A 48 -22.29 -12.12 4.69
N GLY A 49 -21.35 -12.45 3.81
CA GLY A 49 -21.65 -12.88 2.44
C GLY A 49 -21.91 -11.75 1.45
N VAL A 50 -21.65 -10.49 1.82
CA VAL A 50 -21.70 -9.37 0.88
C VAL A 50 -20.52 -9.46 -0.08
N SER A 51 -20.80 -9.46 -1.38
CA SER A 51 -19.82 -9.55 -2.45
C SER A 51 -19.31 -8.18 -2.88
N CYS A 52 -18.22 -8.15 -3.65
CA CYS A 52 -17.72 -6.90 -4.24
C CYS A 52 -18.78 -6.21 -5.12
N ALA A 53 -19.53 -7.02 -5.88
CA ALA A 53 -20.53 -6.54 -6.82
C ALA A 53 -21.73 -5.88 -6.12
N ASP A 54 -22.10 -6.33 -4.92
CA ASP A 54 -23.23 -5.75 -4.18
C ASP A 54 -23.03 -4.25 -3.88
N CYS A 55 -21.76 -3.81 -3.73
CA CYS A 55 -21.43 -2.41 -3.50
C CYS A 55 -20.91 -1.68 -4.76
N HIS A 56 -20.05 -2.32 -5.56
CA HIS A 56 -19.36 -1.66 -6.67
C HIS A 56 -20.04 -1.81 -8.03
N MET A 57 -20.97 -2.77 -8.15
CA MET A 57 -21.75 -3.03 -9.35
C MET A 57 -23.22 -3.25 -8.97
N PRO A 58 -23.86 -2.29 -8.27
CA PRO A 58 -25.20 -2.50 -7.76
C PRO A 58 -26.19 -2.69 -8.90
N TYR A 59 -27.29 -3.40 -8.64
CA TYR A 59 -28.35 -3.51 -9.63
C TYR A 59 -29.00 -2.16 -9.92
N MET A 60 -29.29 -1.92 -11.19
CA MET A 60 -30.10 -0.81 -11.68
C MET A 60 -31.34 -1.35 -12.39
N SER A 61 -32.39 -0.53 -12.40
CA SER A 61 -33.60 -0.80 -13.16
C SER A 61 -33.89 0.35 -14.11
N GLU A 62 -34.15 0.03 -15.37
CA GLU A 62 -34.66 0.97 -16.37
C GLU A 62 -35.90 0.34 -17.01
N GLY A 63 -37.06 0.97 -16.80
CA GLY A 63 -38.35 0.35 -17.12
C GLY A 63 -38.55 -0.97 -16.36
N SER A 64 -38.80 -2.05 -17.10
CA SER A 64 -39.00 -3.40 -16.55
C SER A 64 -37.72 -4.25 -16.48
N VAL A 65 -36.58 -3.72 -16.95
CA VAL A 65 -35.33 -4.48 -17.04
C VAL A 65 -34.44 -4.15 -15.85
N LYS A 66 -34.00 -5.20 -15.15
CA LYS A 66 -32.99 -5.13 -14.10
C LYS A 66 -31.65 -5.59 -14.68
N PHE A 67 -30.61 -4.81 -14.47
CA PHE A 67 -29.26 -5.10 -14.95
C PHE A 67 -28.21 -4.63 -13.94
N THR A 68 -26.98 -5.09 -14.13
CA THR A 68 -25.84 -4.76 -13.26
C THR A 68 -25.19 -3.47 -13.74
N ASP A 69 -24.96 -2.52 -12.83
CA ASP A 69 -24.15 -1.33 -13.14
C ASP A 69 -22.70 -1.74 -13.38
N HIS A 70 -22.20 -1.55 -14.61
CA HIS A 70 -20.81 -1.84 -14.97
C HIS A 70 -19.88 -0.63 -14.81
N HIS A 71 -20.41 0.52 -14.38
CA HIS A 71 -19.58 1.68 -14.06
C HIS A 71 -19.01 1.55 -12.64
N ILE A 72 -17.95 0.74 -12.52
CA ILE A 72 -17.25 0.49 -11.26
C ILE A 72 -16.64 1.81 -10.76
N GLN A 73 -17.14 2.27 -9.62
CA GLN A 73 -16.73 3.53 -9.00
C GLN A 73 -16.83 3.44 -7.48
N SER A 74 -16.63 4.57 -6.79
CA SER A 74 -16.90 4.66 -5.36
C SER A 74 -18.38 4.37 -5.07
N PRO A 75 -18.70 3.40 -4.18
CA PRO A 75 -20.08 3.14 -3.76
C PRO A 75 -20.75 4.36 -3.09
N LEU A 76 -19.95 5.29 -2.56
CA LEU A 76 -20.44 6.56 -2.00
C LEU A 76 -21.06 7.48 -3.06
N ASN A 77 -20.77 7.27 -4.35
CA ASN A 77 -21.44 8.01 -5.43
C ASN A 77 -22.88 7.53 -5.64
N ASN A 78 -23.26 6.38 -5.09
CA ASN A 78 -24.62 5.86 -5.16
C ASN A 78 -25.01 5.05 -3.91
N ILE A 79 -25.16 5.76 -2.80
CA ILE A 79 -25.43 5.15 -1.49
C ILE A 79 -26.80 4.47 -1.46
N SER A 80 -27.82 5.07 -2.11
CA SER A 80 -29.15 4.49 -2.21
C SER A 80 -29.16 3.06 -2.78
N ARG A 81 -28.35 2.79 -3.82
CA ARG A 81 -28.27 1.45 -4.45
C ARG A 81 -27.18 0.54 -3.85
N SER A 82 -26.14 1.12 -3.27
CA SER A 82 -24.98 0.34 -2.79
C SER A 82 -25.06 -0.01 -1.30
N CYS A 83 -25.64 0.87 -0.48
CA CYS A 83 -25.66 0.73 0.98
C CYS A 83 -27.09 0.59 1.54
N GLN A 84 -28.01 1.44 1.09
CA GLN A 84 -29.38 1.49 1.65
C GLN A 84 -30.28 0.33 1.22
N VAL A 85 -29.78 -0.56 0.36
CA VAL A 85 -30.38 -1.89 0.13
C VAL A 85 -30.34 -2.78 1.39
N CYS A 86 -29.41 -2.51 2.31
CA CYS A 86 -29.22 -3.26 3.56
C CYS A 86 -29.30 -2.37 4.82
N HIS A 87 -28.96 -1.09 4.69
CA HIS A 87 -28.87 -0.13 5.79
C HIS A 87 -30.06 0.84 5.81
N ARG A 88 -30.53 1.20 7.01
CA ARG A 88 -31.69 2.12 7.19
C ARG A 88 -31.28 3.54 7.54
N GLU A 89 -29.99 3.75 7.76
CA GLU A 89 -29.39 5.04 8.08
C GLU A 89 -29.41 6.00 6.87
N SER A 90 -29.31 7.29 7.15
CA SER A 90 -29.24 8.31 6.10
C SER A 90 -27.91 8.25 5.34
N GLU A 91 -27.90 8.73 4.10
CA GLU A 91 -26.68 8.80 3.28
C GLU A 91 -25.57 9.59 3.97
N VAL A 92 -25.93 10.67 4.67
CA VAL A 92 -25.00 11.50 5.45
C VAL A 92 -24.36 10.68 6.58
N ALA A 93 -25.15 9.90 7.33
CA ALA A 93 -24.63 9.07 8.41
C ALA A 93 -23.72 7.95 7.89
N LEU A 94 -24.11 7.28 6.81
CA LEU A 94 -23.31 6.24 6.18
C LEU A 94 -21.99 6.79 5.62
N THR A 95 -22.03 7.92 4.92
CA THR A 95 -20.84 8.62 4.43
C THR A 95 -19.89 8.98 5.56
N LYS A 96 -20.43 9.55 6.66
CA LYS A 96 -19.64 9.88 7.84
C LYS A 96 -18.98 8.64 8.43
N ASN A 97 -19.71 7.52 8.54
CA ASN A 97 -19.15 6.28 9.07
C ASN A 97 -17.95 5.77 8.25
N VAL A 98 -18.01 5.90 6.92
CA VAL A 98 -16.89 5.55 6.03
C VAL A 98 -15.69 6.45 6.30
N TYR A 99 -15.89 7.77 6.30
CA TYR A 99 -14.79 8.71 6.54
C TYR A 99 -14.18 8.57 7.94
N ASP A 100 -14.98 8.36 8.99
CA ASP A 100 -14.46 8.15 10.35
C ASP A 100 -13.48 6.97 10.42
N ARG A 101 -13.74 5.90 9.65
CA ARG A 101 -12.87 4.70 9.59
C ARG A 101 -11.63 4.95 8.75
N GLN A 102 -11.77 5.67 7.64
CA GLN A 102 -10.66 6.08 6.79
C GLN A 102 -9.71 7.01 7.56
N ASP A 103 -10.25 8.01 8.27
CA ASP A 103 -9.51 8.98 9.07
C ASP A 103 -8.76 8.32 10.24
N ALA A 104 -9.41 7.40 10.96
CA ALA A 104 -8.74 6.67 12.03
C ALA A 104 -7.56 5.81 11.52
N ASN A 105 -7.76 5.11 10.39
CA ASN A 105 -6.71 4.26 9.82
C ASN A 105 -5.58 5.06 9.17
N ILE A 106 -5.89 6.19 8.51
CA ILE A 106 -4.84 7.01 7.88
C ILE A 106 -3.96 7.70 8.94
N GLN A 107 -4.50 8.04 10.12
CA GLN A 107 -3.71 8.51 11.24
C GLN A 107 -2.70 7.45 11.71
N LEU A 108 -3.13 6.19 11.87
CA LEU A 108 -2.23 5.08 12.19
C LEU A 108 -1.19 4.84 11.08
N ALA A 109 -1.61 4.93 9.81
CA ALA A 109 -0.71 4.79 8.67
C ALA A 109 0.37 5.87 8.67
N HIS A 110 0.03 7.13 8.99
CA HIS A 110 1.02 8.20 9.12
C HIS A 110 2.01 7.96 10.26
N ILE A 111 1.56 7.43 11.40
CA ILE A 111 2.45 7.07 12.51
C ILE A 111 3.42 5.97 12.05
N ALA A 112 2.91 4.89 11.44
CA ALA A 112 3.72 3.81 10.90
C ALA A 112 4.73 4.31 9.84
N THR A 113 4.30 5.15 8.89
CA THR A 113 5.17 5.78 7.91
C THR A 113 6.30 6.57 8.58
N ASN A 114 5.98 7.40 9.58
CA ASN A 114 6.98 8.20 10.28
C ASN A 114 7.99 7.33 11.05
N THR A 115 7.54 6.24 11.66
CA THR A 115 8.41 5.25 12.30
C THR A 115 9.35 4.60 11.27
N LEU A 116 8.81 4.16 10.12
CA LEU A 116 9.60 3.53 9.05
C LEU A 116 10.63 4.48 8.42
N VAL A 117 10.24 5.73 8.15
CA VAL A 117 11.17 6.76 7.63
C VAL A 117 12.36 6.92 8.57
N LYS A 118 12.12 7.06 9.88
CA LYS A 118 13.19 7.15 10.88
C LYS A 118 14.04 5.89 10.91
N ALA A 119 13.43 4.71 10.95
CA ALA A 119 14.15 3.44 11.00
C ALA A 119 15.07 3.24 9.78
N HIS A 120 14.62 3.59 8.56
CA HIS A 120 15.45 3.46 7.37
C HIS A 120 16.64 4.43 7.35
N ILE A 121 16.46 5.65 7.85
CA ILE A 121 17.51 6.67 7.92
C ILE A 121 18.51 6.34 9.03
N GLU A 122 18.03 5.94 10.21
CA GLU A 122 18.85 5.47 11.33
C GLU A 122 19.69 4.24 10.90
N ALA A 123 19.09 3.29 10.16
CA ALA A 123 19.81 2.15 9.58
C ALA A 123 20.88 2.58 8.57
N LYS A 124 20.58 3.55 7.70
CA LYS A 124 21.59 4.14 6.80
C LYS A 124 22.75 4.74 7.60
N THR A 125 22.45 5.50 8.66
CA THR A 125 23.47 6.09 9.54
C THR A 125 24.32 5.01 10.21
N ALA A 126 23.73 3.89 10.64
CA ALA A 126 24.49 2.78 11.20
C ALA A 126 25.48 2.21 10.18
N TRP A 127 25.04 2.00 8.94
CA TRP A 127 25.91 1.56 7.84
C TRP A 127 27.04 2.54 7.55
N ASP A 128 26.73 3.84 7.48
CA ASP A 128 27.72 4.89 7.21
C ASP A 128 28.79 4.98 8.33
N ASN A 129 28.49 4.45 9.53
CA ASN A 129 29.39 4.45 10.69
C ASN A 129 29.96 3.04 11.01
N GLY A 130 29.96 2.14 10.03
CA GLY A 130 30.69 0.87 10.13
C GLY A 130 29.95 -0.26 10.85
N ALA A 131 28.62 -0.22 10.93
CA ALA A 131 27.83 -1.38 11.36
C ALA A 131 28.15 -2.60 10.47
N THR A 132 28.20 -3.79 11.07
CA THR A 132 28.41 -5.05 10.34
C THR A 132 27.09 -5.69 9.95
N ASP A 133 27.14 -6.63 9.00
CA ASP A 133 25.97 -7.40 8.57
C ASP A 133 25.34 -8.18 9.73
N GLU A 134 26.15 -8.77 10.61
CA GLU A 134 25.67 -9.51 11.78
C GLU A 134 24.93 -8.61 12.77
N GLN A 135 25.40 -7.37 12.97
CA GLN A 135 24.75 -6.40 13.84
C GLN A 135 23.42 -5.92 13.24
N MET A 136 23.37 -5.75 11.92
CA MET A 136 22.20 -5.20 11.23
C MET A 136 21.14 -6.25 10.93
N GLN A 137 21.50 -7.53 10.71
CA GLN A 137 20.55 -8.60 10.39
C GLN A 137 19.25 -8.62 11.23
N PRO A 138 19.30 -8.64 12.58
CA PRO A 138 18.07 -8.62 13.39
C PRO A 138 17.25 -7.33 13.21
N ILE A 139 17.91 -6.19 12.97
CA ILE A 139 17.27 -4.90 12.72
C ILE A 139 16.57 -4.90 11.36
N LEU A 140 17.25 -5.38 10.31
CA LEU A 140 16.68 -5.44 8.96
C LEU A 140 15.44 -6.34 8.91
N LYS A 141 15.42 -7.45 9.66
CA LYS A 141 14.23 -8.31 9.79
C LYS A 141 13.05 -7.54 10.38
N LEU A 142 13.27 -6.73 11.41
CA LEU A 142 12.22 -5.89 12.01
C LEU A 142 11.73 -4.81 11.03
N ILE A 143 12.63 -4.15 10.31
CA ILE A 143 12.26 -3.14 9.29
C ILE A 143 11.45 -3.78 8.16
N ARG A 144 11.89 -4.94 7.64
CA ARG A 144 11.17 -5.71 6.61
C ARG A 144 9.76 -6.04 7.06
N ALA A 145 9.62 -6.61 8.25
CA ALA A 145 8.35 -7.03 8.82
C ALA A 145 7.42 -5.83 9.14
N ALA A 146 7.99 -4.69 9.54
CA ALA A 146 7.27 -3.45 9.79
C ALA A 146 6.74 -2.84 8.48
N GLN A 147 7.58 -2.79 7.45
CA GLN A 147 7.21 -2.23 6.15
C GLN A 147 6.22 -3.14 5.42
N TRP A 148 6.40 -4.46 5.45
CA TRP A 148 5.45 -5.42 4.88
C TRP A 148 4.03 -5.20 5.43
N ARG A 149 3.89 -5.08 6.76
CA ARG A 149 2.59 -4.83 7.41
C ARG A 149 2.00 -3.48 7.06
N TRP A 150 2.81 -2.42 7.10
CA TRP A 150 2.38 -1.08 6.68
C TRP A 150 1.87 -1.08 5.24
N ASP A 151 2.62 -1.72 4.34
CA ASP A 151 2.30 -1.76 2.92
C ASP A 151 1.06 -2.61 2.66
N PHE A 152 0.95 -3.79 3.28
CA PHE A 152 -0.27 -4.63 3.22
C PHE A 152 -1.51 -3.84 3.65
N ALA A 153 -1.41 -3.07 4.74
CA ALA A 153 -2.51 -2.28 5.26
C ALA A 153 -2.90 -1.05 4.40
N THR A 154 -1.97 -0.53 3.58
CA THR A 154 -2.14 0.74 2.84
C THR A 154 -2.21 0.58 1.32
N ALA A 155 -1.78 -0.55 0.77
CA ALA A 155 -1.71 -0.78 -0.67
C ALA A 155 -3.10 -0.96 -1.32
N GLY A 156 -4.11 -1.41 -0.57
CA GLY A 156 -5.50 -1.45 -1.03
C GLY A 156 -6.26 -0.22 -0.54
N HIS A 157 -6.66 0.69 -1.44
CA HIS A 157 -7.25 1.97 -1.05
C HIS A 157 -8.62 1.85 -0.36
N GLY A 158 -9.37 0.77 -0.61
CA GLY A 158 -10.65 0.48 0.05
C GLY A 158 -10.53 -0.24 1.40
N SER A 159 -9.33 -0.67 1.77
CA SER A 159 -9.08 -1.58 2.90
C SER A 159 -9.60 -1.07 4.24
N SER A 160 -9.45 0.23 4.50
CA SER A 160 -9.91 0.88 5.73
C SER A 160 -11.43 0.90 5.87
N PHE A 161 -12.18 0.68 4.79
CA PHE A 161 -13.62 0.43 4.84
C PHE A 161 -13.95 -1.07 4.83
N HIS A 162 -13.24 -1.85 4.01
CA HIS A 162 -13.50 -3.28 3.88
C HIS A 162 -13.25 -4.03 5.19
N ALA A 163 -12.13 -3.78 5.87
CA ALA A 163 -11.78 -4.42 7.14
C ALA A 163 -11.08 -3.45 8.12
N PRO A 164 -11.75 -2.36 8.57
CA PRO A 164 -11.14 -1.30 9.38
C PRO A 164 -10.40 -1.77 10.63
N LEU A 165 -10.94 -2.77 11.33
CA LEU A 165 -10.34 -3.29 12.55
C LEU A 165 -9.04 -4.06 12.26
N GLU A 166 -9.03 -4.82 11.17
CA GLU A 166 -7.85 -5.57 10.75
C GLU A 166 -6.75 -4.62 10.29
N ILE A 167 -7.09 -3.60 9.52
CA ILE A 167 -6.12 -2.57 9.11
C ILE A 167 -5.52 -1.86 10.32
N ALA A 168 -6.33 -1.48 11.30
CA ALA A 168 -5.82 -0.89 12.54
C ALA A 168 -4.88 -1.84 13.30
N ARG A 169 -5.21 -3.14 13.39
CA ARG A 169 -4.36 -4.17 14.02
C ARG A 169 -3.02 -4.31 13.30
N VAL A 170 -3.05 -4.42 11.97
CA VAL A 170 -1.85 -4.60 11.14
C VAL A 170 -0.96 -3.36 11.20
N LEU A 171 -1.53 -2.15 11.19
CA LEU A 171 -0.79 -0.90 11.37
C LEU A 171 -0.17 -0.80 12.76
N ALA A 172 -0.88 -1.21 13.82
CA ALA A 172 -0.31 -1.28 15.16
C ALA A 172 0.89 -2.24 15.24
N HIS A 173 0.81 -3.40 14.57
CA HIS A 173 1.93 -4.33 14.44
C HIS A 173 3.10 -3.74 13.63
N SER A 174 2.83 -2.97 12.57
CA SER A 174 3.88 -2.25 11.85
C SER A 174 4.62 -1.26 12.76
N ILE A 175 3.88 -0.45 13.52
CA ILE A 175 4.44 0.51 14.48
C ILE A 175 5.28 -0.22 15.54
N GLU A 176 4.76 -1.31 16.11
CA GLU A 176 5.47 -2.12 17.10
C GLU A 176 6.82 -2.63 16.60
N LYS A 177 6.86 -3.21 15.40
CA LYS A 177 8.10 -3.72 14.79
C LYS A 177 9.05 -2.61 14.39
N GLY A 178 8.51 -1.53 13.86
CA GLY A 178 9.27 -0.34 13.51
C GLY A 178 9.95 0.26 14.72
N GLU A 179 9.23 0.51 15.82
CA GLU A 179 9.82 1.05 17.04
C GLU A 179 10.81 0.08 17.70
N LYS A 180 10.57 -1.25 17.65
CA LYS A 180 11.59 -2.24 18.05
C LYS A 180 12.87 -2.10 17.23
N ALA A 181 12.77 -1.95 15.90
CA ALA A 181 13.94 -1.72 15.05
C ALA A 181 14.68 -0.45 15.47
N ARG A 182 13.95 0.62 15.78
CA ARG A 182 14.53 1.90 16.21
C ARG A 182 15.22 1.83 17.57
N VAL A 183 14.71 1.05 18.51
CA VAL A 183 15.38 0.79 19.80
C VAL A 183 16.71 0.06 19.57
N GLU A 184 16.72 -0.99 18.76
CA GLU A 184 17.95 -1.73 18.42
C GLU A 184 18.95 -0.85 17.66
N LEU A 185 18.47 -0.01 16.74
CA LEU A 185 19.28 0.98 16.04
C LEU A 185 19.89 1.99 16.99
N ALA A 186 19.13 2.55 17.94
CA ALA A 186 19.64 3.49 18.92
C ALA A 186 20.76 2.86 19.78
N ASN A 187 20.58 1.59 20.18
CA ASN A 187 21.61 0.83 20.90
C ASN A 187 22.88 0.65 20.06
N LEU A 188 22.73 0.24 18.80
CA LEU A 188 23.86 0.05 17.87
C LEU A 188 24.59 1.36 17.58
N LEU A 189 23.85 2.41 17.23
CA LEU A 189 24.38 3.75 16.95
C LEU A 189 25.16 4.32 18.13
N THR A 190 24.69 4.09 19.36
CA THR A 190 25.41 4.47 20.59
C THR A 190 26.76 3.76 20.70
N ARG A 191 26.82 2.46 20.43
CA ARG A 191 28.08 1.68 20.44
C ARG A 191 29.04 2.12 19.33
N LEU A 192 28.51 2.58 18.20
CA LEU A 192 29.28 3.14 17.09
C LEU A 192 29.72 4.60 17.35
N GLY A 193 29.39 5.19 18.51
CA GLY A 193 29.77 6.56 18.85
C GLY A 193 28.97 7.64 18.10
N VAL A 194 27.82 7.29 17.51
CA VAL A 194 26.96 8.23 16.81
C VAL A 194 26.11 9.02 17.81
N LYS A 195 26.06 10.35 17.64
CA LYS A 195 25.20 11.23 18.44
C LYS A 195 23.71 11.00 18.12
N LEU A 196 22.90 10.80 19.15
CA LEU A 196 21.44 10.69 19.05
C LEU A 196 20.73 12.00 19.45
N PRO A 197 19.52 12.28 18.93
CA PRO A 197 18.82 11.53 17.88
C PRO A 197 19.49 11.72 16.50
N VAL A 198 19.37 10.73 15.62
CA VAL A 198 19.83 10.85 14.22
C VAL A 198 19.09 12.00 13.55
N GLN A 199 19.85 12.87 12.85
CA GLN A 199 19.26 14.00 12.16
C GLN A 199 18.52 13.54 10.91
N ILE A 200 17.22 13.80 10.88
CA ILE A 200 16.37 13.50 9.72
C ILE A 200 16.50 14.69 8.73
N PRO A 201 16.81 14.43 7.45
CA PRO A 201 16.81 15.46 6.41
C PRO A 201 15.40 16.05 6.22
N ASP A 202 15.33 17.20 5.56
CA ASP A 202 14.04 17.78 5.18
C ASP A 202 13.37 16.96 4.07
N LEU A 203 12.31 16.23 4.44
CA LEU A 203 11.48 15.41 3.56
C LEU A 203 10.06 15.97 3.42
N SER A 204 9.87 17.27 3.70
CA SER A 204 8.55 17.92 3.74
C SER A 204 7.78 17.93 2.42
N THR A 205 8.45 17.72 1.28
CA THR A 205 7.81 17.62 -0.03
C THR A 205 8.28 16.38 -0.78
N LYS A 206 7.46 15.95 -1.74
CA LYS A 206 7.78 14.86 -2.66
C LYS A 206 9.15 15.07 -3.33
N GLU A 207 9.41 16.27 -3.82
CA GLU A 207 10.65 16.61 -4.55
C GLU A 207 11.87 16.49 -3.65
N LYS A 208 11.77 16.97 -2.41
CA LYS A 208 12.86 16.85 -1.42
C LYS A 208 13.14 15.40 -1.07
N ALA A 209 12.09 14.60 -0.86
CA ALA A 209 12.23 13.17 -0.59
C ALA A 209 12.86 12.41 -1.77
N GLN A 210 12.40 12.67 -3.01
CA GLN A 210 12.96 12.06 -4.22
C GLN A 210 14.43 12.43 -4.43
N LYS A 211 14.79 13.71 -4.21
CA LYS A 211 16.17 14.18 -4.27
C LYS A 211 17.05 13.51 -3.21
N TYR A 212 16.54 13.36 -1.98
CA TYR A 212 17.28 12.73 -0.89
C TYR A 212 17.69 11.28 -1.20
N ILE A 213 16.80 10.52 -1.86
CA ILE A 213 17.10 9.14 -2.29
C ILE A 213 17.79 9.05 -3.67
N GLY A 214 18.17 10.20 -4.26
CA GLY A 214 18.97 10.25 -5.49
C GLY A 214 18.22 10.01 -6.79
N LEU A 215 16.90 10.19 -6.84
CA LEU A 215 16.14 10.05 -8.10
C LEU A 215 16.33 11.26 -9.01
N ASP A 216 16.78 11.03 -10.24
CA ASP A 216 16.80 12.03 -11.31
C ASP A 216 15.42 12.14 -11.97
N MET A 217 14.53 12.87 -11.30
CA MET A 217 13.14 13.00 -11.73
C MET A 217 12.98 13.77 -13.04
N GLU A 218 13.90 14.66 -13.39
CA GLU A 218 13.83 15.38 -14.66
C GLU A 218 14.17 14.45 -15.81
N LYS A 219 15.24 13.65 -15.68
CA LYS A 219 15.56 12.59 -16.64
C LYS A 219 14.40 11.61 -16.80
N PHE A 220 13.85 11.08 -15.70
CA PHE A 220 12.75 10.10 -15.79
C PHE A 220 11.49 10.67 -16.45
N LYS A 221 11.14 11.92 -16.18
CA LYS A 221 10.00 12.58 -16.84
C LYS A 221 10.27 12.76 -18.33
N GLN A 222 11.49 13.17 -18.70
CA GLN A 222 11.86 13.32 -20.11
C GLN A 222 11.81 11.99 -20.86
N GLU A 223 12.46 10.95 -20.32
CA GLU A 223 12.45 9.61 -20.92
C GLU A 223 11.03 9.06 -21.03
N LYS A 224 10.19 9.25 -20.00
CA LYS A 224 8.78 8.82 -20.06
C LYS A 224 8.00 9.60 -21.11
N LYS A 225 8.22 10.91 -21.24
CA LYS A 225 7.59 11.75 -22.27
C LYS A 225 8.00 11.29 -23.68
N GLU A 226 9.29 11.04 -23.91
CA GLU A 226 9.79 10.53 -25.18
C GLU A 226 9.20 9.16 -25.52
N PHE A 227 9.10 8.25 -24.54
CA PHE A 227 8.42 6.96 -24.70
C PHE A 227 6.95 7.14 -25.10
N LEU A 228 6.21 8.02 -24.42
CA LEU A 228 4.79 8.26 -24.72
C LEU A 228 4.58 8.89 -26.10
N LEU A 229 5.51 9.73 -26.57
CA LEU A 229 5.40 10.38 -27.88
C LEU A 229 5.79 9.45 -29.03
N ASN A 230 6.76 8.56 -28.83
CA ASN A 230 7.38 7.82 -29.94
C ASN A 230 7.02 6.34 -29.96
N VAL A 231 6.75 5.72 -28.81
CA VAL A 231 6.53 4.26 -28.72
C VAL A 231 5.05 3.92 -28.65
N VAL A 232 4.28 4.63 -27.81
CA VAL A 232 2.85 4.33 -27.64
C VAL A 232 2.04 4.50 -28.94
N PRO A 233 2.22 5.56 -29.74
CA PRO A 233 1.48 5.69 -31.00
C PRO A 233 1.79 4.57 -32.00
N GLU A 234 3.02 4.05 -32.01
CA GLU A 234 3.40 2.90 -32.84
C GLU A 234 2.75 1.60 -32.35
N TRP A 235 2.56 1.45 -31.04
CA TRP A 235 1.78 0.34 -30.48
C TRP A 235 0.31 0.43 -30.87
N ASP A 236 -0.28 1.63 -30.79
CA ASP A 236 -1.67 1.87 -31.18
C ASP A 236 -1.88 1.58 -32.67
N LYS A 237 -0.99 2.07 -33.53
CA LYS A 237 -1.01 1.78 -34.97
C LYS A 237 -0.95 0.28 -35.26
N LYS A 238 -0.04 -0.45 -34.61
CA LYS A 238 0.06 -1.91 -34.77
C LYS A 238 -1.18 -2.63 -34.24
N ALA A 239 -1.77 -2.13 -33.16
CA ALA A 239 -3.01 -2.68 -32.60
C ALA A 239 -4.19 -2.47 -33.56
N ASP A 240 -4.33 -1.27 -34.15
CA ASP A 240 -5.35 -0.94 -35.14
C ASP A 240 -5.23 -1.82 -36.40
N GLU A 241 -4.01 -1.97 -36.93
CA GLU A 241 -3.76 -2.85 -38.08
C GLU A 241 -4.12 -4.31 -37.77
N ARG A 242 -3.83 -4.79 -36.55
CA ARG A 242 -4.20 -6.13 -36.10
C ARG A 242 -5.72 -6.29 -35.95
N GLN A 243 -6.39 -5.30 -35.36
CA GLN A 243 -7.84 -5.35 -35.13
C GLN A 243 -8.65 -5.28 -36.43
N LYS A 244 -8.22 -4.48 -37.40
CA LYS A 244 -8.81 -4.43 -38.75
C LYS A 244 -8.78 -5.78 -39.47
N LYS A 245 -7.79 -6.62 -39.19
CA LYS A 245 -7.69 -7.98 -39.74
C LYS A 245 -8.61 -9.00 -39.04
N ARG A 246 -9.15 -8.67 -37.86
CA ARG A 246 -10.09 -9.54 -37.13
C ARG A 246 -11.54 -9.31 -37.52
N THR A 247 -11.87 -8.21 -38.20
CA THR A 247 -13.23 -7.90 -38.68
C THR A 247 -13.59 -8.57 -40.02
N ILE A 248 -12.89 -9.64 -40.39
CA ILE A 248 -13.20 -10.47 -41.57
C ILE A 248 -13.38 -11.89 -41.04
N ASP A 249 -14.59 -12.20 -40.57
CA ASP A 249 -15.20 -13.53 -40.40
C ASP A 249 -16.36 -13.42 -39.37
N GLU A 250 -17.42 -12.73 -39.78
CA GLU A 250 -18.82 -12.95 -39.35
C GLU A 250 -19.67 -13.15 -40.62
#